data_AF-A0A7C3M9D2-F1
#
_entry.id   AF-A0A7C3M9D2-F1
#
_cell.length_a   1.000
_cell.length_b   1.000
_cell.length_c   1.000
_cell.angle_alpha   90.00
_cell.angle_beta   90.00
_cell.angle_gamma   90.00
#
_symmetry.space_group_name_H-M   'P 1'
#
loop_
_entity.id
_entity.type
_entity.pdbx_description
1 polymer ?
#
loop_
_entity_poly.entity_id
_entity_poly.type
_entity_poly.pdbx_seq_one_letter_code
_entity_poly.pdbx_strand_id
1 'polypeptide(L)'
;MKIFISNKFQKENKRKLKQKLEKILSALENAGHKTFNLFRDLNWQTKELPPGKAISLAFDKIRKSDAILVLLDNKKESQGIFFGNWICQGIE
;
A
#
# COMPACT_ATOMS: atom_id res chain seq x y z
N MET A 1 -5.28 -16.82 -2.49
CA MET A 1 -4.90 -15.80 -3.50
C MET A 1 -3.79 -14.92 -2.94
N LYS A 2 -3.01 -14.28 -3.80
CA LYS A 2 -1.99 -13.27 -3.48
C LYS A 2 -2.57 -11.89 -3.76
N ILE A 3 -2.63 -11.04 -2.74
CA ILE A 3 -3.26 -9.72 -2.83
C ILE A 3 -2.22 -8.65 -2.53
N PHE A 4 -1.98 -7.75 -3.48
CA PHE A 4 -1.19 -6.55 -3.25
C PHE A 4 -2.07 -5.45 -2.67
N ILE A 5 -1.68 -4.88 -1.54
CA ILE A 5 -2.44 -3.85 -0.83
C ILE A 5 -1.65 -2.55 -0.86
N SER A 6 -2.27 -1.52 -1.41
CA SER A 6 -1.74 -0.16 -1.46
C SER A 6 -2.69 0.82 -0.78
N ASN A 7 -2.15 1.94 -0.30
CA ASN A 7 -2.93 2.98 0.35
C ASN A 7 -2.31 4.36 0.08
N LYS A 8 -3.17 5.37 0.04
CA LYS A 8 -2.72 6.78 -0.02
C LYS A 8 -2.29 7.24 1.38
N PHE A 9 -1.17 7.95 1.49
CA PHE A 9 -0.61 8.44 2.76
C PHE A 9 -0.78 9.93 3.00
N GLN A 10 -1.27 10.70 2.02
CA GLN A 10 -1.32 12.16 2.14
C GLN A 10 -2.10 12.60 3.38
N LYS A 11 -1.39 13.22 4.33
CA LYS A 11 -1.93 13.88 5.54
C LYS A 11 -2.64 12.94 6.53
N GLU A 12 -2.47 11.64 6.40
CA GLU A 12 -3.03 10.63 7.31
C GLU A 12 -2.19 10.49 8.60
N ASN A 13 -2.86 10.20 9.72
CA ASN A 13 -2.16 9.85 10.96
C ASN A 13 -1.55 8.45 10.82
N LYS A 14 -0.22 8.37 10.67
CA LYS A 14 0.55 7.13 10.45
C LYS A 14 0.18 6.00 11.43
N ARG A 15 -0.10 6.32 12.70
CA ARG A 15 -0.48 5.32 13.72
C ARG A 15 -1.87 4.74 13.46
N LYS A 16 -2.87 5.58 13.15
CA LYS A 16 -4.22 5.13 12.82
C LYS A 16 -4.25 4.32 11.53
N LEU A 17 -3.51 4.79 10.52
CA LEU A 17 -3.37 4.12 9.24
C LEU A 17 -2.73 2.75 9.38
N LYS A 18 -1.65 2.64 10.17
CA LYS A 18 -1.03 1.35 10.52
C LYS A 18 -2.03 0.39 11.15
N GLN A 19 -2.79 0.83 12.16
CA GLN A 19 -3.82 -0.01 12.79
C GLN A 19 -4.90 -0.48 11.81
N LYS A 20 -5.38 0.41 10.95
CA LYS A 20 -6.38 0.10 9.92
C LYS A 20 -5.84 -0.91 8.91
N LEU A 21 -4.61 -0.72 8.43
CA LEU A 21 -3.94 -1.63 7.50
C LEU A 21 -3.72 -3.01 8.11
N GLU A 22 -3.18 -3.09 9.33
CA GLU A 22 -2.97 -4.37 10.03
C GLU A 22 -4.29 -5.13 10.19
N LYS A 23 -5.38 -4.45 10.56
CA LYS A 23 -6.70 -5.09 10.66
C LYS A 23 -7.17 -5.71 9.34
N ILE A 24 -6.97 -4.99 8.23
CA ILE A 24 -7.35 -5.46 6.88
C ILE A 24 -6.47 -6.63 6.45
N LEU A 25 -5.15 -6.50 6.66
CA LEU A 25 -4.17 -7.54 6.34
C LEU A 25 -4.47 -8.83 7.10
N SER A 26 -4.67 -8.74 8.42
CA SER A 26 -5.03 -9.89 9.25
C SER A 26 -6.36 -10.51 8.84
N ALA A 27 -7.37 -9.72 8.48
CA ALA A 27 -8.65 -10.26 8.01
C ALA A 27 -8.49 -11.07 6.72
N LEU A 28 -7.71 -10.58 5.76
CA LEU A 28 -7.44 -11.27 4.49
C LEU A 28 -6.56 -12.52 4.72
N GLU A 29 -5.58 -12.45 5.61
CA GLU A 29 -4.73 -13.58 5.98
C GLU A 29 -5.54 -14.69 6.67
N ASN A 30 -6.43 -14.33 7.59
CA ASN A 30 -7.34 -15.27 8.26
C ASN A 30 -8.31 -15.94 7.27
N ALA A 31 -8.64 -15.28 6.16
CA ALA A 31 -9.41 -15.84 5.06
C ALA A 31 -8.59 -16.74 4.11
N GLY A 32 -7.32 -17.01 4.43
CA GLY A 32 -6.43 -17.88 3.63
C GLY A 32 -5.76 -17.17 2.45
N HIS A 33 -5.72 -15.84 2.44
CA HIS A 33 -5.00 -15.08 1.42
C HIS A 33 -3.58 -14.72 1.85
N LYS A 34 -2.66 -14.69 0.88
CA LYS A 34 -1.32 -14.11 1.08
C LYS A 34 -1.41 -12.63 0.76
N THR A 35 -0.96 -11.78 1.68
CA THR A 35 -0.98 -10.33 1.48
C THR A 35 0.42 -9.78 1.25
N PHE A 36 0.52 -8.74 0.42
CA PHE A 36 1.75 -7.98 0.23
C PHE A 36 1.44 -6.51 0.41
N ASN A 37 2.19 -5.83 1.28
CA ASN A 37 2.06 -4.39 1.47
C ASN A 37 3.46 -3.81 1.62
N LEU A 38 3.83 -2.89 0.72
CA LEU A 38 5.18 -2.34 0.68
C LEU A 38 5.60 -1.72 2.02
N PHE A 39 4.68 -1.08 2.73
CA PHE A 39 4.97 -0.39 4.00
C PHE A 39 5.21 -1.36 5.14
N ARG A 40 4.37 -2.40 5.27
CA ARG A 40 4.59 -3.47 6.25
C ARG A 40 5.86 -4.27 5.95
N ASP A 41 6.09 -4.60 4.69
CA ASP A 41 7.28 -5.33 4.23
C ASP A 41 8.58 -4.56 4.52
N LEU A 42 8.51 -3.22 4.62
CA LEU A 42 9.62 -2.33 4.99
C LEU A 42 9.61 -1.95 6.48
N ASN A 43 8.92 -2.70 7.34
CA ASN A 43 8.80 -2.42 8.77
C ASN A 43 8.33 -0.98 9.09
N TRP A 44 7.49 -0.39 8.23
CA TRP A 44 6.99 0.97 8.36
C TRP A 44 8.07 2.06 8.25
N GLN A 45 9.28 1.72 7.81
CA GLN A 45 10.39 2.64 7.61
C GLN A 45 10.35 3.18 6.17
N THR A 46 9.59 4.25 5.97
CA THR A 46 9.40 4.83 4.62
C THR A 46 10.51 5.76 4.17
N LYS A 47 11.38 6.20 5.09
CA LYS A 47 12.37 7.25 4.83
C LYS A 47 13.59 6.81 4.01
N GLU A 48 13.77 5.52 3.75
CA GLU A 48 15.04 4.99 3.22
C GLU A 48 15.01 4.59 1.75
N LEU A 49 13.83 4.55 1.11
CA LEU A 49 13.70 4.02 -0.25
C LEU A 49 13.52 5.12 -1.29
N PRO A 50 14.47 5.27 -2.25
CA PRO A 50 14.30 6.16 -3.38
C PRO A 50 12.98 5.87 -4.13
N PRO A 51 12.25 6.90 -4.58
CA PRO A 51 10.95 6.74 -5.23
C PRO A 51 10.93 5.70 -6.36
N GLY A 52 11.95 5.73 -7.24
CA GLY A 52 12.07 4.77 -8.34
C GLY A 52 12.23 3.32 -7.89
N LYS A 53 12.98 3.07 -6.79
CA LYS A 53 13.13 1.73 -6.22
C LYS A 53 11.84 1.26 -5.56
N ALA A 54 11.13 2.14 -4.85
CA ALA A 54 9.84 1.82 -4.25
C ALA A 54 8.79 1.46 -5.31
N ILE A 55 8.75 2.22 -6.40
CA ILE A 55 7.92 1.91 -7.57
C ILE A 55 8.28 0.52 -8.12
N SER A 56 9.55 0.27 -8.41
CA SER A 56 10.00 -1.02 -8.97
C SER A 56 9.60 -2.20 -8.08
N LEU A 57 9.84 -2.10 -6.77
CA LEU A 57 9.47 -3.14 -5.80
C LEU A 57 7.95 -3.35 -5.73
N ALA A 58 7.17 -2.28 -5.77
CA ALA A 58 5.72 -2.38 -5.81
C ALA A 58 5.25 -3.10 -7.08
N PHE A 59 5.77 -2.76 -8.26
CA PHE A 59 5.42 -3.41 -9.51
C PHE A 59 5.82 -4.89 -9.55
N ASP A 60 6.97 -5.26 -8.99
CA ASP A 60 7.38 -6.66 -8.86
C ASP A 60 6.42 -7.48 -8.01
N LYS A 61 5.89 -6.87 -6.94
CA LYS A 61 4.90 -7.50 -6.06
C LYS A 61 3.53 -7.56 -6.73
N ILE A 62 3.11 -6.50 -7.40
CA ILE A 62 1.87 -6.45 -8.18
C ILE A 62 1.85 -7.58 -9.23
N ARG A 63 2.95 -7.74 -9.99
CA ARG A 63 3.07 -8.80 -11.01
C ARG A 63 2.92 -10.22 -10.44
N LYS A 64 3.28 -10.42 -9.17
CA LYS A 64 3.19 -11.70 -8.47
C LYS A 64 1.84 -11.90 -7.77
N SER A 65 0.97 -10.91 -7.77
CA SER A 65 -0.34 -10.94 -7.12
C SER A 65 -1.45 -11.28 -8.09
N ASP A 66 -2.45 -11.99 -7.57
CA ASP A 66 -3.67 -12.35 -8.31
C ASP A 66 -4.67 -11.17 -8.30
N ALA A 67 -4.57 -10.27 -7.31
CA ALA A 67 -5.44 -9.11 -7.17
C ALA A 67 -4.70 -7.92 -6.55
N ILE A 68 -5.22 -6.72 -6.82
CA ILE A 68 -4.79 -5.45 -6.23
C ILE A 68 -5.94 -4.86 -5.43
N LEU A 69 -5.69 -4.55 -4.15
CA LEU A 69 -6.61 -3.82 -3.28
C LEU A 69 -6.02 -2.44 -2.99
N VAL A 70 -6.72 -1.38 -3.40
CA VAL A 70 -6.31 0.00 -3.13
C VAL A 70 -7.26 0.63 -2.12
N LEU A 71 -6.71 1.08 -1.00
CA LEU A 71 -7.45 1.82 0.02
C LEU A 71 -7.34 3.32 -0.29
N LEU A 72 -8.43 3.89 -0.77
CA LEU A 72 -8.57 5.31 -1.05
C LEU A 72 -9.43 5.96 0.02
N ASP A 73 -8.81 6.72 0.92
CA ASP A 73 -9.53 7.61 1.82
C ASP A 73 -9.60 8.99 1.15
N ASN A 74 -10.70 9.26 0.43
CA ASN A 74 -10.88 10.53 -0.25
C ASN A 74 -12.35 10.95 -0.13
N LYS A 75 -12.61 12.05 0.60
CA LYS A 75 -13.88 12.79 0.52
C LYS A 75 -14.01 13.60 -0.78
N LYS A 76 -12.97 13.64 -1.62
CA LYS A 76 -12.93 14.33 -2.91
C LYS A 76 -12.51 13.35 -4.00
N GLU A 77 -13.26 13.30 -5.09
CA GLU A 77 -12.92 12.51 -6.27
C GLU A 77 -11.52 12.88 -6.78
N SER A 78 -10.73 11.86 -7.08
CA SER A 78 -9.38 12.00 -7.63
C SER A 78 -9.47 12.04 -9.15
N GLN A 79 -9.37 13.21 -9.77
CA GLN A 79 -9.12 13.31 -11.20
C GLN A 79 -7.78 12.62 -11.52
N GLY A 80 -7.84 11.52 -12.28
CA GLY A 80 -6.67 10.76 -12.70
C GLY A 80 -6.10 9.84 -11.62
N ILE A 81 -6.51 8.58 -11.64
CA ILE A 81 -5.85 7.49 -10.92
C ILE A 81 -4.47 7.26 -11.57
N PHE A 82 -3.48 8.06 -11.19
CA PHE A 82 -2.09 7.87 -11.60
C PHE A 82 -1.41 6.97 -10.56
N PHE A 83 -1.34 5.67 -10.83
CA PHE A 83 -0.81 4.62 -9.94
C PHE A 83 0.57 4.96 -9.36
N GLY A 84 1.43 5.65 -10.13
CA GLY A 84 2.77 6.07 -9.69
C GLY A 84 2.77 7.06 -8.52
N ASN A 85 1.82 8.00 -8.49
CA ASN A 85 1.74 8.99 -7.40
C ASN A 85 1.31 8.37 -6.08
N TRP A 86 0.62 7.23 -6.09
CA TRP A 86 0.14 6.58 -4.86
C TRP A 86 1.23 5.82 -4.12
N ILE A 87 2.21 5.29 -4.84
CA ILE A 87 3.35 4.57 -4.25
C ILE A 87 4.36 5.57 -3.66
N CYS A 88 4.58 6.71 -4.33
CA CYS A 88 5.59 7.70 -3.91
C CYS A 88 5.14 8.62 -2.77
N GLN A 89 3.85 8.95 -2.65
CA GLN A 89 3.36 9.90 -1.64
C GLN A 89 3.32 9.33 -0.20
N GLY A 90 3.75 8.10 0.02
CA GLY A 90 4.01 7.54 1.36
C GLY A 90 5.46 7.67 1.85
N ILE A 91 6.35 8.18 1.00
CA ILE A 91 7.80 8.29 1.25
C ILE A 91 8.22 9.71 1.66
N GLU A 92 7.34 10.70 1.48
CA GLU A 92 7.55 12.10 1.94
C GLU A 92 7.27 12.29 3.44
#